data_AF-A0AAV8T2X3-F1
#
_entry.id   AF-A0AAV8T2X3-F1
#
_cell.length_a   1.000
_cell.length_b   1.000
_cell.length_c   1.000
_cell.angle_alpha   90.00
_cell.angle_beta   90.00
_cell.angle_gamma   90.00
#
_symmetry.space_group_name_H-M   'P 1'
#
loop_
_entity.id
_entity.type
_entity.pdbx_description
1 polymer ?
#
loop_
_entity_poly.entity_id
_entity_poly.type
_entity_poly.pdbx_seq_one_letter_code
_entity_poly.pdbx_strand_id
1 'polypeptide(L)'
;MRICGCKLSVISIKWQIGDGFSVKFWTDPWLTVDVRLLDVAVSPVLTDMHDTYVASFVTKSGGWRWDLFHHLLPPSVCLTIAGFHPPSLHLGKDKIVWGHESNGKFSSSSAYRRLRVSSSSSNQDTLWSTVWHWHGPQRIRAFMWLVAHDALLTNWKRCYRHLASDSSCARCGMPIESALHVLRDCPHARRIWEKCHTSRFISDFYHLNLLAWLQQNL
;
A
#
# COMPACT_ATOMS: atom_id res chain seq x y z
N MET A 1 24.62 -4.91 1.34
CA MET A 1 23.58 -5.39 0.42
C MET A 1 22.82 -4.15 -0.07
N ARG A 2 23.16 -3.63 -1.26
CA ARG A 2 22.53 -2.42 -1.82
C ARG A 2 21.26 -2.86 -2.57
N ILE A 3 20.10 -2.38 -2.15
CA ILE A 3 18.85 -2.57 -2.90
C ILE A 3 18.34 -1.17 -3.26
N CYS A 4 18.28 -0.91 -4.57
CA CYS A 4 17.89 0.34 -5.20
C CYS A 4 16.42 0.70 -4.94
N GLY A 5 16.17 1.95 -4.55
CA GLY A 5 15.38 2.90 -5.36
C GLY A 5 13.86 2.73 -5.51
N CYS A 6 13.23 1.66 -5.04
CA CYS A 6 11.77 1.60 -4.94
C CYS A 6 11.33 2.21 -3.60
N LYS A 7 10.45 3.22 -3.65
CA LYS A 7 9.85 3.89 -2.48
C LYS A 7 9.67 2.92 -1.31
N LEU A 8 10.53 3.07 -0.31
CA LEU A 8 10.56 2.28 0.93
C LEU A 8 9.33 2.50 1.84
N SER A 9 8.28 3.20 1.37
CA SER A 9 7.09 3.53 2.17
C SER A 9 6.19 2.31 2.48
N VAL A 10 6.65 1.09 2.21
CA VAL A 10 5.85 -0.13 2.33
C VAL A 10 6.57 -1.21 3.15
N ILE A 11 7.86 -1.04 3.44
CA ILE A 11 8.65 -2.01 4.21
C ILE A 11 9.01 -1.37 5.54
N SER A 12 8.11 -1.51 6.51
CA SER A 12 8.28 -0.88 7.81
C SER A 12 9.24 -1.65 8.70
N ILE A 13 10.47 -1.14 8.72
CA ILE A 13 11.60 -1.69 9.45
C ILE A 13 11.88 -0.76 10.64
N LYS A 14 12.25 -1.34 11.80
CA LYS A 14 12.69 -0.57 12.96
C LYS A 14 14.03 -1.06 13.47
N TRP A 15 14.74 -0.21 14.18
CA TRP A 15 15.94 -0.59 14.91
C TRP A 15 15.59 -1.15 16.28
N GLN A 16 16.21 -2.27 16.63
CA GLN A 16 16.31 -2.77 17.99
C GLN A 16 17.65 -2.32 18.56
N ILE A 17 17.58 -1.48 19.60
CA ILE A 17 18.76 -0.92 20.26
C ILE A 17 19.47 -2.01 21.05
N GLY A 18 20.78 -2.12 20.85
CA GLY A 18 21.72 -2.87 21.66
C GLY A 18 22.72 -1.92 22.31
N ASP A 19 23.86 -1.70 21.65
CA ASP A 19 24.94 -0.81 22.09
C ASP A 19 24.70 0.66 21.75
N GLY A 20 23.78 0.96 20.83
CA GLY A 20 23.36 2.29 20.45
C GLY A 20 24.37 3.06 19.60
N PHE A 21 25.43 2.41 19.09
CA PHE A 21 26.49 3.06 18.29
C PHE A 21 26.23 3.06 16.78
N SER A 22 25.19 2.37 16.32
CA SER A 22 24.85 2.27 14.90
C SER A 22 23.52 2.94 14.55
N VAL A 23 22.75 3.35 15.55
CA VAL A 23 21.40 3.95 15.40
C VAL A 23 21.47 5.43 15.72
N LYS A 24 20.97 6.27 14.83
CA LYS A 24 20.83 7.72 15.05
C LYS A 24 19.59 8.01 15.89
N PHE A 25 19.76 8.81 16.93
CA PHE A 25 18.69 9.10 17.88
C PHE A 25 17.49 9.81 17.23
N TRP A 26 17.75 10.79 16.36
CA TRP A 26 16.70 11.63 15.79
C TRP A 26 16.13 11.13 14.48
N THR A 27 16.98 10.55 13.63
CA THR A 27 16.68 10.31 12.22
C THR A 27 16.34 8.85 11.90
N ASP A 28 16.68 7.91 12.78
CA ASP A 28 16.34 6.49 12.59
C ASP A 28 15.05 6.10 13.36
N PRO A 29 14.22 5.21 12.80
CA PRO A 29 13.03 4.69 13.48
C PRO A 29 13.40 3.58 14.47
N TRP A 30 13.62 3.92 15.73
CA TRP A 30 13.97 2.95 16.79
C TRP A 30 12.91 2.84 17.90
N LEU A 31 12.12 3.91 18.12
CA LEU A 31 11.08 3.92 19.15
C LEU A 31 9.80 3.25 18.64
N THR A 32 9.31 3.74 17.50
CA THR A 32 8.11 3.24 16.83
C THR A 32 8.39 3.07 15.35
N VAL A 33 7.64 2.14 14.75
CA VAL A 33 7.76 1.79 13.35
C VAL A 33 7.37 2.99 12.50
N ASP A 34 8.20 3.33 11.50
CA ASP A 34 8.01 4.43 10.55
C ASP A 34 7.91 5.85 11.16
N VAL A 35 8.26 6.02 12.43
CA VAL A 35 8.25 7.33 13.09
C VAL A 35 9.65 7.65 13.59
N ARG A 36 10.18 8.78 13.12
CA ARG A 36 11.45 9.33 13.59
C ARG A 36 11.17 10.31 14.72
N LEU A 37 12.06 10.39 15.71
CA LEU A 37 11.92 11.38 16.78
C LEU A 37 11.93 12.82 16.24
N LEU A 38 12.67 13.05 15.15
CA LEU A 38 12.70 14.34 14.46
C LEU A 38 11.32 14.78 13.94
N ASP A 39 10.46 13.85 13.53
CA ASP A 39 9.14 14.15 12.97
C ASP A 39 8.10 14.51 14.03
N VAL A 40 8.37 14.16 15.30
CA VAL A 40 7.47 14.38 16.43
C VAL A 40 8.01 15.40 17.43
N ALA A 41 9.17 16.02 17.13
CA ALA A 41 9.77 17.02 17.98
C ALA A 41 8.87 18.25 18.10
N VAL A 42 8.69 18.77 19.32
CA VAL A 42 7.88 19.97 19.59
C VAL A 42 8.68 21.27 19.46
N SER A 43 10.01 21.16 19.39
CA SER A 43 10.95 22.27 19.27
C SER A 43 11.97 21.96 18.17
N PRO A 44 12.54 22.98 17.49
CA PRO A 44 13.56 22.77 16.48
C PRO A 44 14.77 22.02 17.04
N VAL A 45 15.11 20.88 16.43
CA VAL A 45 16.30 20.11 16.74
C VAL A 45 17.46 20.62 15.89
N LEU A 46 18.56 21.03 16.52
CA LEU A 46 19.76 21.52 15.83
C LEU A 46 20.27 20.49 14.82
N THR A 47 20.70 20.94 13.65
CA THR A 47 21.18 20.07 12.56
C THR A 47 22.31 19.15 13.00
N ASP A 48 23.23 19.65 13.85
CA ASP A 48 24.34 18.86 14.39
C ASP A 48 23.87 17.67 15.25
N MET A 49 22.65 17.73 15.78
CA MET A 49 22.08 16.62 16.54
C MET A 49 21.50 15.53 15.64
N HIS A 50 21.23 15.79 14.36
CA HIS A 50 20.55 14.83 13.48
C HIS A 50 21.38 13.56 13.23
N ASP A 51 22.71 13.69 13.29
CA ASP A 51 23.68 12.61 13.10
C ASP A 51 24.21 12.03 14.42
N THR A 52 23.61 12.37 15.56
CA THR A 52 24.01 11.81 16.86
C THR A 52 23.41 10.43 17.11
N TYR A 53 24.24 9.53 17.64
CA TYR A 53 23.85 8.15 17.96
C TYR A 53 23.08 8.04 19.27
N VAL A 54 22.27 7.00 19.43
CA VAL A 54 21.50 6.74 20.67
C VAL A 54 22.43 6.61 21.89
N ALA A 55 23.60 5.99 21.73
CA ALA A 55 24.61 5.87 22.79
C ALA A 55 25.05 7.22 23.37
N SER A 56 25.01 8.29 22.55
CA SER A 56 25.37 9.64 23.00
C SER A 56 24.37 10.21 24.01
N PHE A 57 23.18 9.63 24.16
CA PHE A 57 22.13 10.09 25.09
C PHE A 57 22.03 9.22 26.36
N VAL A 58 23.08 8.44 26.67
CA VAL A 58 23.14 7.60 27.88
C VAL A 58 24.28 8.06 28.80
N THR A 59 24.08 7.92 30.11
CA THR A 59 25.10 8.17 31.15
C THR A 59 26.06 6.98 31.24
N LYS A 60 27.24 7.20 31.84
CA LYS A 60 28.16 6.09 32.17
C LYS A 60 27.55 5.07 33.15
N SER A 61 26.54 5.48 33.91
CA SER A 61 25.78 4.63 34.84
C SER A 61 24.65 3.84 34.16
N GLY A 62 24.43 3.99 32.84
CA GLY A 62 23.43 3.24 32.09
C GLY A 62 22.02 3.82 32.12
N GLY A 63 21.86 5.10 32.46
CA GLY A 63 20.57 5.82 32.43
C GLY A 63 20.47 6.78 31.24
N TRP A 64 19.26 7.18 30.85
CA TRP A 64 19.06 8.22 29.84
C TRP A 64 19.51 9.61 30.35
N ARG A 65 20.18 10.39 29.49
CA ARG A 65 20.50 11.81 29.71
C ARG A 65 19.30 12.68 29.33
N TRP A 66 18.26 12.63 30.15
CA TRP A 66 16.99 13.31 29.90
C TRP A 66 17.14 14.82 29.68
N ASP A 67 18.09 15.44 30.37
CA ASP A 67 18.45 16.86 30.25
C ASP A 67 18.66 17.30 28.79
N LEU A 68 19.20 16.43 27.95
CA LEU A 68 19.56 16.77 26.57
C LEU A 68 18.40 16.82 25.58
N PHE A 69 17.28 16.13 25.85
CA PHE A 69 16.25 15.96 24.82
C PHE A 69 14.80 15.99 25.33
N HIS A 70 14.54 15.90 26.64
CA HIS A 70 13.15 15.86 27.15
C HIS A 70 12.31 17.10 26.76
N HIS A 71 12.96 18.26 26.64
CA HIS A 71 12.34 19.54 26.28
C HIS A 71 12.04 19.66 24.77
N LEU A 72 12.61 18.77 23.95
CA LEU A 72 12.43 18.74 22.50
C LEU A 72 11.30 17.78 22.10
N LEU A 73 10.81 16.94 23.01
CA LEU A 73 9.86 15.88 22.72
C LEU A 73 8.54 16.07 23.49
N PRO A 74 7.41 15.58 22.94
CA PRO A 74 6.15 15.51 23.69
C PRO A 74 6.30 14.62 24.93
N PRO A 75 5.58 14.92 26.04
CA PRO A 75 5.58 14.07 27.24
C PRO A 75 5.22 12.61 26.97
N SER A 76 4.32 12.35 26.03
CA SER A 76 3.93 10.99 25.61
C SER A 76 5.08 10.19 25.00
N VAL A 77 5.94 10.85 24.22
CA VAL A 77 7.12 10.25 23.61
C VAL A 77 8.18 9.97 24.69
N CYS A 78 8.40 10.92 25.61
CA CYS A 78 9.30 10.73 26.74
C CYS A 78 8.90 9.54 27.62
N LEU A 79 7.61 9.38 27.93
CA LEU A 79 7.09 8.21 28.65
C LEU A 79 7.33 6.90 27.90
N THR A 80 7.20 6.93 26.57
CA THR A 80 7.50 5.76 25.74
C THR A 80 8.98 5.41 25.84
N ILE A 81 9.89 6.39 25.69
CA ILE A 81 11.35 6.20 25.85
C ILE A 81 11.70 5.67 27.24
N ALA A 82 11.02 6.14 28.29
CA ALA A 82 11.25 5.70 29.67
C ALA A 82 10.91 4.21 29.88
N GLY A 83 10.03 3.64 29.05
CA GLY A 83 9.73 2.21 29.04
C GLY A 83 10.81 1.35 28.38
N PHE A 84 11.77 1.95 27.65
CA PHE A 84 12.89 1.25 27.04
C PHE A 84 14.12 1.29 27.93
N HIS A 85 14.79 0.13 28.03
CA HIS A 85 16.12 0.07 28.63
C HIS A 85 17.12 0.87 27.78
N PRO A 86 17.92 1.78 28.37
CA PRO A 86 18.98 2.49 27.65
C PRO A 86 19.96 1.54 26.96
N PRO A 87 20.61 1.92 25.84
CA PRO A 87 21.64 1.10 25.23
C PRO A 87 22.74 0.72 26.22
N SER A 88 23.26 -0.49 26.06
CA SER A 88 24.30 -1.06 26.91
C SER A 88 25.19 -1.98 26.10
N LEU A 89 26.50 -1.92 26.36
CA LEU A 89 27.50 -2.77 25.71
C LEU A 89 27.20 -4.27 25.86
N HIS A 90 26.51 -4.66 26.94
CA HIS A 90 26.14 -6.05 27.21
C HIS A 90 25.02 -6.58 26.30
N LEU A 91 24.23 -5.70 25.67
CA LEU A 91 23.15 -6.09 24.75
C LEU A 91 23.66 -6.45 23.35
N GLY A 92 24.94 -6.19 23.08
CA GLY A 92 25.57 -6.42 21.78
C GLY A 92 25.20 -5.36 20.75
N LYS A 93 25.51 -5.61 19.48
CA LYS A 93 25.29 -4.65 18.39
C LYS A 93 23.81 -4.39 18.12
N ASP A 94 23.50 -3.15 17.73
CA ASP A 94 22.19 -2.77 17.20
C ASP A 94 21.75 -3.66 16.03
N LYS A 95 20.45 -3.95 15.96
CA LYS A 95 19.89 -4.84 14.93
C LYS A 95 18.71 -4.21 14.24
N ILE A 96 18.59 -4.50 12.95
CA ILE A 96 17.41 -4.17 12.17
C ILE A 96 16.37 -5.29 12.36
N VAL A 97 15.15 -4.94 12.76
CA VAL A 97 14.07 -5.89 13.00
C VAL A 97 12.79 -5.51 12.24
N TRP A 98 11.95 -6.51 12.01
CA TRP A 98 10.64 -6.33 11.39
C TRP A 98 9.71 -5.60 12.35
N GLY A 99 9.16 -4.45 11.93
CA GLY A 99 8.38 -3.58 12.81
C GLY A 99 6.99 -4.12 13.19
N HIS A 100 6.43 -5.02 12.37
CA HIS A 100 5.02 -5.39 12.46
C HIS A 100 4.73 -6.69 13.22
N GLU A 101 5.75 -7.36 13.74
CA GLU A 101 5.59 -8.55 14.59
C GLU A 101 6.29 -8.30 15.92
N SER A 102 5.69 -8.74 17.02
CA SER A 102 6.23 -8.54 18.38
C SER A 102 7.59 -9.24 18.58
N ASN A 103 7.83 -10.32 17.83
CA ASN A 103 9.09 -11.06 17.85
C ASN A 103 10.20 -10.44 16.97
N GLY A 104 9.91 -9.36 16.24
CA GLY A 104 10.86 -8.69 15.35
C GLY A 104 11.30 -9.51 14.13
N LYS A 105 10.74 -10.71 13.92
CA LYS A 105 11.11 -11.60 12.82
C LYS A 105 10.28 -11.29 11.58
N PHE A 106 10.96 -11.24 10.45
CA PHE A 106 10.31 -11.11 9.16
C PHE A 106 9.59 -12.41 8.79
N SER A 107 8.38 -12.29 8.24
CA SER A 107 7.71 -13.39 7.54
C SER A 107 7.01 -12.85 6.30
N SER A 108 6.96 -13.66 5.24
CA SER A 108 6.20 -13.31 4.03
C SER A 108 4.71 -13.08 4.33
N SER A 109 4.15 -13.83 5.28
CA SER A 109 2.77 -13.69 5.73
C SER A 109 2.49 -12.32 6.37
N SER A 110 3.33 -11.88 7.31
CA SER A 110 3.17 -10.59 7.99
C SER A 110 3.39 -9.40 7.04
N ALA A 111 4.34 -9.51 6.11
CA ALA A 111 4.52 -8.53 5.04
C ALA A 111 3.29 -8.44 4.13
N TYR A 112 2.76 -9.58 3.66
CA TYR A 112 1.60 -9.61 2.77
C TYR A 112 0.33 -9.08 3.45
N ARG A 113 0.12 -9.40 4.73
CA ARG A 113 -0.99 -8.86 5.53
C ARG A 113 -0.97 -7.33 5.54
N ARG A 114 0.21 -6.73 5.68
CA ARG A 114 0.36 -5.28 5.67
C ARG A 114 0.12 -4.67 4.31
N LEU A 115 0.67 -5.27 3.26
CA LEU A 115 0.38 -4.88 1.88
C LEU A 115 -1.13 -4.87 1.60
N ARG A 116 -1.86 -5.88 2.08
CA ARG A 116 -3.32 -5.95 1.94
C ARG A 116 -4.05 -4.81 2.63
N VAL A 117 -3.75 -4.51 3.89
CA VAL A 117 -4.40 -3.43 4.66
C VAL A 117 -4.13 -2.06 4.03
N SER A 118 -2.92 -1.82 3.50
CA SER A 118 -2.61 -0.58 2.78
C SER A 118 -3.32 -0.46 1.42
N SER A 119 -3.80 -1.59 0.87
CA SER A 119 -4.47 -1.68 -0.44
C SER A 119 -5.98 -1.86 -0.36
N SER A 120 -6.58 -1.93 0.83
CA SER A 120 -8.01 -2.15 1.02
C SER A 120 -8.82 -0.91 0.63
N SER A 121 -8.92 -0.68 -0.67
CA SER A 121 -10.03 0.03 -1.26
C SER A 121 -11.24 -0.91 -1.16
N SER A 122 -12.25 -0.51 -0.39
CA SER A 122 -13.50 -1.26 -0.15
C SER A 122 -14.16 -1.82 -1.42
N ASN A 123 -13.88 -1.21 -2.56
CA ASN A 123 -14.39 -1.60 -3.88
C ASN A 123 -13.74 -2.87 -4.47
N GLN A 124 -12.49 -3.21 -4.11
CA GLN A 124 -11.84 -4.43 -4.65
C GLN A 124 -12.34 -5.70 -3.97
N ASP A 125 -12.60 -5.65 -2.66
CA ASP A 125 -13.10 -6.79 -1.91
C ASP A 125 -14.53 -7.17 -2.31
N THR A 126 -15.37 -6.18 -2.64
CA THR A 126 -16.74 -6.41 -3.12
C THR A 126 -16.76 -7.07 -4.49
N LEU A 127 -16.00 -6.56 -5.47
CA LEU A 127 -15.88 -7.17 -6.80
C LEU A 127 -15.33 -8.60 -6.76
N TRP A 128 -14.27 -8.82 -5.96
CA TRP A 128 -13.70 -10.16 -5.78
C TRP A 128 -14.80 -11.13 -5.34
N SER A 129 -15.54 -10.76 -4.30
CA SER A 129 -16.66 -11.56 -3.82
C SER A 129 -17.67 -11.84 -4.93
N THR A 130 -18.17 -10.81 -5.63
CA THR A 130 -19.17 -10.97 -6.70
C THR A 130 -18.70 -11.92 -7.81
N VAL A 131 -17.48 -11.74 -8.32
CA VAL A 131 -16.94 -12.56 -9.42
C VAL A 131 -16.74 -14.01 -9.01
N TRP A 132 -16.25 -14.27 -7.79
CA TRP A 132 -15.94 -15.64 -7.36
C TRP A 132 -17.14 -16.41 -6.81
N HIS A 133 -18.18 -15.71 -6.33
CA HIS A 133 -19.46 -16.33 -5.94
C HIS A 133 -20.39 -16.60 -7.14
N TRP A 134 -20.18 -15.96 -8.28
CA TRP A 134 -21.00 -16.20 -9.48
C TRP A 134 -21.01 -17.68 -9.89
N HIS A 135 -22.18 -18.28 -10.06
CA HIS A 135 -22.33 -19.70 -10.39
C HIS A 135 -22.26 -19.94 -11.90
N GLY A 136 -21.13 -20.42 -12.39
CA GLY A 136 -20.99 -20.85 -13.78
C GLY A 136 -19.56 -21.28 -14.15
N PRO A 137 -19.26 -21.44 -15.45
CA PRO A 137 -17.98 -21.99 -15.89
C PRO A 137 -16.79 -21.11 -15.47
N GLN A 138 -15.71 -21.75 -15.03
CA GLN A 138 -14.48 -21.08 -14.57
C GLN A 138 -13.90 -20.10 -15.61
N ARG A 139 -14.01 -20.43 -16.90
CA ARG A 139 -13.57 -19.55 -18.00
C ARG A 139 -14.29 -18.19 -18.00
N ILE A 140 -15.57 -18.16 -17.59
CA ILE A 140 -16.37 -16.94 -17.54
C ILE A 140 -16.01 -16.13 -16.28
N ARG A 141 -15.78 -16.79 -15.14
CA ARG A 141 -15.25 -16.10 -13.94
C ARG A 141 -13.91 -15.42 -14.21
N ALA A 142 -12.98 -16.13 -14.85
CA ALA A 142 -11.69 -15.57 -15.22
C ALA A 142 -11.84 -14.38 -16.18
N PHE A 143 -12.76 -14.47 -17.13
CA PHE A 143 -13.09 -13.37 -18.02
C PHE A 143 -13.66 -12.16 -17.26
N MET A 144 -14.65 -12.35 -16.38
CA MET A 144 -15.22 -11.30 -15.53
C MET A 144 -14.15 -10.63 -14.67
N TRP A 145 -13.21 -11.40 -14.12
CA TRP A 145 -12.07 -10.88 -13.38
C TRP A 145 -11.17 -9.96 -14.21
N LEU A 146 -10.86 -10.36 -15.45
CA LEU A 146 -10.10 -9.51 -16.37
C LEU A 146 -10.85 -8.21 -16.71
N VAL A 147 -12.17 -8.28 -16.85
CA VAL A 147 -13.01 -7.10 -17.12
C VAL A 147 -13.01 -6.17 -15.91
N ALA A 148 -13.18 -6.69 -14.70
CA ALA A 148 -13.21 -5.92 -13.45
C ALA A 148 -11.91 -5.12 -13.22
N HIS A 149 -10.78 -5.66 -13.69
CA HIS A 149 -9.47 -5.00 -13.63
C HIS A 149 -9.12 -4.18 -14.87
N ASP A 150 -10.07 -3.98 -15.80
CA ASP A 150 -9.85 -3.30 -17.09
C ASP A 150 -8.59 -3.82 -17.80
N ALA A 151 -8.41 -5.14 -17.75
CA ALA A 151 -7.24 -5.88 -18.22
C ALA A 151 -7.49 -6.62 -19.54
N LEU A 152 -8.67 -6.46 -20.13
CA LEU A 152 -8.95 -6.96 -21.48
C LEU A 152 -8.04 -6.26 -22.50
N LEU A 153 -7.52 -7.02 -23.47
CA LEU A 153 -6.71 -6.51 -24.57
C LEU A 153 -7.56 -5.82 -25.66
N THR A 154 -8.36 -4.83 -25.26
CA THR A 154 -9.10 -4.00 -26.22
C THR A 154 -8.14 -3.12 -27.03
N ASN A 155 -8.55 -2.62 -28.20
CA ASN A 155 -7.65 -1.78 -29.00
C ASN A 155 -7.20 -0.51 -28.25
N TRP A 156 -8.05 0.07 -27.39
CA TRP A 156 -7.62 1.13 -26.46
C TRP A 156 -6.43 0.70 -25.59
N LYS A 157 -6.52 -0.47 -24.93
CA LYS A 157 -5.45 -1.00 -24.07
C LYS A 157 -4.20 -1.40 -24.86
N ARG A 158 -4.36 -1.87 -26.09
CA ARG A 158 -3.25 -2.18 -26.98
C ARG A 158 -2.48 -0.92 -27.37
N CYS A 159 -3.17 0.16 -27.75
CA CYS A 159 -2.53 1.46 -28.02
C CYS A 159 -1.85 2.03 -26.78
N TYR A 160 -2.53 1.98 -25.63
CA TYR A 160 -1.97 2.42 -24.35
C TYR A 160 -0.67 1.68 -23.99
N ARG A 161 -0.54 0.41 -24.39
CA ARG A 161 0.66 -0.43 -24.20
C ARG A 161 1.63 -0.41 -25.38
N HIS A 162 1.42 0.46 -26.37
CA HIS A 162 2.22 0.54 -27.60
C HIS A 162 2.28 -0.76 -28.43
N LEU A 163 1.22 -1.59 -28.35
CA LEU A 163 1.06 -2.84 -29.12
C LEU A 163 0.21 -2.67 -30.39
N ALA A 164 -0.39 -1.50 -30.57
CA ALA A 164 -1.17 -1.13 -31.74
C ALA A 164 -1.09 0.39 -31.96
N SER A 165 -1.37 0.82 -33.20
CA SER A 165 -1.41 2.23 -33.59
C SER A 165 -2.82 2.82 -33.66
N ASP A 166 -3.85 1.97 -33.66
CA ASP A 166 -5.25 2.37 -33.77
C ASP A 166 -6.09 1.81 -32.62
N SER A 167 -6.80 2.69 -31.91
CA SER A 167 -7.68 2.35 -30.79
C SER A 167 -9.12 2.07 -31.23
N SER A 168 -9.42 2.24 -32.52
CA SER A 168 -10.78 2.12 -33.04
C SER A 168 -11.35 0.71 -32.90
N CYS A 169 -12.67 0.62 -32.81
CA CYS A 169 -13.36 -0.65 -32.79
C CYS A 169 -13.53 -1.19 -34.21
N ALA A 170 -12.93 -2.34 -34.49
CA ALA A 170 -12.99 -2.98 -35.81
C ALA A 170 -14.41 -3.44 -36.21
N ARG A 171 -15.37 -3.44 -35.27
CA ARG A 171 -16.76 -3.85 -35.52
C ARG A 171 -17.65 -2.69 -35.95
N CYS A 172 -17.59 -1.58 -35.23
CA CYS A 172 -18.52 -0.45 -35.42
C CYS A 172 -17.85 0.83 -35.94
N GLY A 173 -16.51 0.86 -36.02
CA GLY A 173 -15.74 2.01 -36.49
C GLY A 173 -15.60 3.14 -35.46
N MET A 174 -16.13 3.00 -34.24
CA MET A 174 -15.96 4.02 -33.20
C MET A 174 -14.48 4.18 -32.81
N PRO A 175 -14.01 5.40 -32.50
CA PRO A 175 -12.57 5.68 -32.33
C PRO A 175 -11.92 5.03 -31.11
N ILE A 176 -12.71 4.60 -30.11
CA ILE A 176 -12.21 4.02 -28.87
C ILE A 176 -12.93 2.70 -28.58
N GLU A 177 -12.20 1.60 -28.68
CA GLU A 177 -12.61 0.28 -28.23
C GLU A 177 -12.16 0.06 -26.78
N SER A 178 -13.00 0.46 -25.82
CA SER A 178 -12.82 0.19 -24.38
C SER A 178 -13.51 -1.12 -23.97
N ALA A 179 -13.24 -1.62 -22.75
CA ALA A 179 -13.93 -2.79 -22.22
C ALA A 179 -15.46 -2.57 -22.14
N LEU A 180 -15.90 -1.40 -21.67
CA LEU A 180 -17.32 -0.99 -21.69
C LEU A 180 -17.88 -0.96 -23.12
N HIS A 181 -17.10 -0.45 -24.08
CA HIS A 181 -17.56 -0.39 -25.46
C HIS A 181 -17.82 -1.79 -26.01
N VAL A 182 -16.84 -2.69 -25.92
CA VAL A 182 -16.96 -4.05 -26.45
C VAL A 182 -18.11 -4.82 -25.80
N LEU A 183 -18.35 -4.60 -24.50
CA LEU A 183 -19.33 -5.36 -23.74
C LEU A 183 -20.72 -4.76 -23.73
N ARG A 184 -20.88 -3.44 -23.91
CA ARG A 184 -22.14 -2.72 -23.72
C ARG A 184 -22.44 -1.71 -24.83
N ASP A 185 -21.53 -0.79 -25.09
CA ASP A 185 -21.86 0.41 -25.91
C ASP A 185 -21.72 0.18 -27.42
N CYS A 186 -21.00 -0.86 -27.83
CA CYS A 186 -20.88 -1.24 -29.23
C CYS A 186 -22.29 -1.55 -29.79
N PRO A 187 -22.68 -0.99 -30.95
CA PRO A 187 -23.98 -1.27 -31.58
C PRO A 187 -24.28 -2.76 -31.72
N HIS A 188 -23.25 -3.59 -31.93
CA HIS A 188 -23.40 -5.04 -31.98
C HIS A 188 -23.71 -5.65 -30.61
N ALA A 189 -23.02 -5.23 -29.55
CA ALA A 189 -23.27 -5.68 -28.19
C ALA A 189 -24.66 -5.23 -27.72
N ARG A 190 -25.03 -3.97 -28.00
CA ARG A 190 -26.33 -3.40 -27.66
C ARG A 190 -27.51 -4.22 -28.20
N ARG A 191 -27.44 -4.65 -29.46
CA ARG A 191 -28.47 -5.53 -30.07
C ARG A 191 -28.65 -6.85 -29.35
N ILE A 192 -27.59 -7.40 -28.73
CA ILE A 192 -27.69 -8.62 -27.93
C ILE A 192 -28.42 -8.32 -26.62
N TRP A 193 -28.06 -7.24 -25.94
CA TRP A 193 -28.70 -6.81 -24.69
C TRP A 193 -30.19 -6.50 -24.86
N GLU A 194 -30.57 -5.88 -25.98
CA GLU A 194 -31.97 -5.62 -26.36
C GLU A 194 -32.77 -6.91 -26.47
N LYS A 195 -32.19 -7.98 -27.03
CA LYS A 195 -32.85 -9.29 -27.15
C LYS A 195 -33.00 -10.01 -25.82
N CYS A 196 -32.04 -9.84 -24.92
CA CYS A 196 -32.03 -10.51 -23.61
C CYS A 196 -33.04 -9.93 -22.61
N HIS A 197 -33.92 -9.00 -23.00
CA HIS A 197 -34.93 -8.37 -22.14
C HIS A 197 -34.37 -7.70 -20.87
N THR A 198 -33.06 -7.45 -20.83
CA THR A 198 -32.35 -6.73 -19.75
C THR A 198 -32.83 -5.28 -19.62
N SER A 199 -33.57 -4.76 -20.61
CA SER A 199 -34.05 -3.37 -20.65
C SER A 199 -35.26 -3.08 -19.77
N ARG A 200 -35.84 -4.08 -19.07
CA ARG A 200 -36.97 -3.84 -18.15
C ARG A 200 -36.57 -3.10 -16.87
N PHE A 201 -35.28 -2.91 -16.65
CA PHE A 201 -34.76 -1.98 -15.66
C PHE A 201 -33.66 -1.13 -16.29
N ILE A 202 -33.48 0.08 -15.72
CA ILE A 202 -32.27 0.90 -15.75
C ILE A 202 -32.17 1.91 -16.94
N SER A 203 -32.76 3.10 -16.77
CA SER A 203 -32.34 4.33 -17.47
C SER A 203 -30.82 4.54 -17.41
N ASP A 204 -30.21 4.10 -16.33
CA ASP A 204 -28.80 4.29 -16.00
C ASP A 204 -27.87 3.25 -16.65
N PHE A 205 -28.37 2.18 -17.29
CA PHE A 205 -27.56 1.02 -17.72
C PHE A 205 -26.38 1.43 -18.62
N TYR A 206 -26.65 2.36 -19.54
CA TYR A 206 -25.69 2.89 -20.49
C TYR A 206 -24.87 4.07 -19.94
N HIS A 207 -25.21 4.57 -18.76
CA HIS A 207 -24.53 5.71 -18.11
C HIS A 207 -23.57 5.29 -17.00
N LEU A 208 -23.67 4.05 -16.50
CA LEU A 208 -22.76 3.52 -15.49
C LEU A 208 -21.32 3.42 -16.01
N ASN A 209 -20.35 3.65 -15.12
CA ASN A 209 -18.96 3.28 -15.37
C ASN A 209 -18.78 1.75 -15.31
N LEU A 210 -17.62 1.25 -15.74
CA LEU A 210 -17.36 -0.20 -15.86
C LEU A 210 -17.60 -0.94 -14.54
N LEU A 211 -17.15 -0.35 -13.44
CA LEU A 211 -17.24 -0.95 -12.11
C LEU A 211 -18.70 -1.08 -11.65
N ALA A 212 -19.44 0.02 -11.70
CA ALA A 212 -20.83 0.07 -11.29
C ALA A 212 -21.71 -0.79 -12.22
N TRP A 213 -21.38 -0.83 -13.51
CA TRP A 213 -22.06 -1.69 -14.48
C TRP A 213 -21.85 -3.17 -14.16
N LEU A 214 -20.62 -3.60 -13.86
CA LEU A 214 -20.33 -4.98 -13.45
C LEU A 214 -21.05 -5.36 -12.15
N GLN A 215 -21.03 -4.48 -11.15
CA GLN A 215 -21.68 -4.75 -9.85
C GLN A 215 -23.21 -4.90 -9.95
N GLN A 216 -23.85 -4.23 -10.91
CA GLN A 216 -25.30 -4.33 -11.10
C GLN A 216 -25.73 -5.54 -11.96
N ASN A 217 -24.79 -6.15 -12.70
CA ASN A 217 -25.11 -7.18 -13.70
C ASN A 217 -24.43 -8.54 -13.44
N LEU A 218 -23.61 -8.67 -12.39
CA LEU A 218 -22.97 -9.90 -11.92
C LEU A 218 -23.59 -10.38 -10.61
#